data_AF-A0A0C2YS75-F1
#
_entry.id   AF-A0A0C2YS75-F1
#
_cell.length_a   1.000
_cell.length_b   1.000
_cell.length_c   1.000
_cell.angle_alpha   90.00
_cell.angle_beta   90.00
_cell.angle_gamma   90.00
#
_symmetry.space_group_name_H-M   'P 1'
#
loop_
_entity.id
_entity.type
_entity.pdbx_description
1 polymer ?
#
loop_
_entity_poly.entity_id
_entity_poly.type
_entity_poly.pdbx_seq_one_letter_code
_entity_poly.pdbx_strand_id
1 'polypeptide(L)'
;MSLDSAEFHAAVSLVFPFLCFAFWRVFEGATPFFCECVDLDAKVYDIVRQIPHCRVTSYGHIAKLAGMPNHSRHVGQALKFLPPNTNPPIPWHRVISASGTISSRGPGTDGAQRQRDALVAEGVEVVTGRTGEMRVDLRAFGWFPAVERFRRGDEEAGEEDEEGGGGE
;
A
#
# COMPACT_ATOMS: atom_id res chain seq x y z
N MET A 1 1.31 60.66 6.13
CA MET A 1 0.94 59.25 6.27
C MET A 1 1.67 58.49 5.19
N SER A 2 2.81 57.91 5.55
CA SER A 2 3.64 57.05 4.70
C SER A 2 2.95 55.71 4.48
N LEU A 3 2.80 55.34 3.21
CA LEU A 3 2.42 54.02 2.67
C LEU A 3 3.12 54.02 1.29
N ASP A 4 4.35 53.55 1.10
CA ASP A 4 5.05 52.29 1.42
C ASP A 4 4.85 51.18 0.37
N SER A 5 5.95 50.91 -0.34
CA SER A 5 6.35 49.66 -1.02
C SER A 5 5.43 49.01 -2.03
N ALA A 6 4.86 49.77 -2.97
CA ALA A 6 4.30 49.21 -4.21
C ALA A 6 5.30 49.16 -5.40
N GLU A 7 6.47 49.79 -5.33
CA GLU A 7 7.24 50.06 -6.58
C GLU A 7 8.66 49.49 -6.67
N PHE A 8 9.18 48.86 -5.62
CA PHE A 8 10.62 48.53 -5.59
C PHE A 8 10.95 47.07 -5.29
N HIS A 9 10.32 46.13 -6.01
CA HIS A 9 11.05 44.90 -6.42
C HIS A 9 10.35 44.11 -7.54
N ALA A 10 9.77 44.84 -8.49
CA ALA A 10 9.36 44.33 -9.80
C ALA A 10 10.55 44.04 -10.73
N ALA A 11 11.71 43.62 -10.21
CA ALA A 11 12.93 43.54 -11.01
C ALA A 11 13.93 42.46 -10.58
N VAL A 12 13.51 41.22 -10.32
CA VAL A 12 14.30 40.01 -10.68
C VAL A 12 13.34 38.82 -10.93
N SER A 13 12.47 38.98 -11.93
CA SER A 13 12.24 37.88 -12.86
C SER A 13 13.39 37.88 -13.85
N LEU A 14 13.64 36.73 -14.51
CA LEU A 14 14.76 36.40 -15.40
C LEU A 14 15.97 35.91 -14.58
N VAL A 15 16.07 34.62 -14.20
CA VAL A 15 16.24 33.46 -15.09
C VAL A 15 15.81 32.20 -14.33
N PHE A 16 14.71 31.55 -14.72
CA PHE A 16 14.46 30.09 -14.68
C PHE A 16 12.96 29.83 -14.96
N PRO A 17 12.51 30.00 -16.22
CA PRO A 17 11.19 29.57 -16.64
C PRO A 17 11.20 28.08 -17.01
N PHE A 18 10.02 27.46 -16.97
CA PHE A 18 9.65 26.11 -17.43
C PHE A 18 9.58 24.99 -16.37
N LEU A 19 8.33 24.49 -16.23
CA LEU A 19 7.90 23.17 -15.76
C LEU A 19 7.83 22.92 -14.25
N CYS A 20 6.65 23.17 -13.65
CA CYS A 20 5.90 22.09 -12.99
C CYS A 20 4.48 22.45 -12.48
N PHE A 21 4.03 23.71 -12.52
CA PHE A 21 2.85 24.08 -11.70
C PHE A 21 1.57 24.49 -12.44
N ALA A 22 1.46 24.26 -13.76
CA ALA A 22 0.29 24.69 -14.54
C ALA A 22 -0.23 23.62 -15.51
N PHE A 23 -0.35 22.38 -15.05
CA PHE A 23 -1.13 21.32 -15.71
C PHE A 23 -2.13 20.71 -14.71
N TRP A 24 -2.86 21.57 -14.00
CA TRP A 24 -3.95 21.19 -13.11
C TRP A 24 -5.10 22.19 -13.23
N ARG A 25 -5.54 22.46 -14.46
CA ARG A 25 -6.77 23.23 -14.71
C ARG A 25 -7.12 23.15 -16.19
N VAL A 26 -7.76 22.06 -16.62
CA VAL A 26 -8.60 21.91 -17.83
C VAL A 26 -8.77 20.40 -18.06
N PHE A 27 -9.81 19.81 -17.44
CA PHE A 27 -10.62 18.74 -18.05
C PHE A 27 -11.85 18.52 -17.18
N GLU A 28 -12.90 19.29 -17.48
CA GLU A 28 -14.27 19.05 -17.03
C GLU A 28 -15.02 18.43 -18.22
N GLY A 29 -15.56 17.23 -18.03
CA GLY A 29 -16.53 16.63 -18.95
C GLY A 29 -16.33 15.13 -19.21
N ALA A 30 -17.35 14.36 -18.81
CA ALA A 30 -17.66 12.97 -19.19
C ALA A 30 -16.98 11.83 -18.38
N THR A 31 -17.52 11.57 -17.19
CA THR A 31 -18.20 10.31 -16.77
C THR A 31 -18.36 10.36 -15.25
N PRO A 32 -19.45 9.85 -14.65
CA PRO A 32 -19.53 9.71 -13.21
C PRO A 32 -18.70 8.47 -12.82
N PHE A 33 -17.37 8.58 -12.94
CA PHE A 33 -16.47 7.74 -12.15
C PHE A 33 -16.55 8.32 -10.75
N PHE A 34 -17.53 7.83 -9.98
CA PHE A 34 -17.49 7.97 -8.54
C PHE A 34 -16.09 7.54 -8.12
N CYS A 35 -15.31 8.50 -7.63
CA CYS A 35 -14.03 8.26 -7.00
C CYS A 35 -14.38 7.53 -5.71
N GLU A 36 -14.52 6.21 -5.80
CA GLU A 36 -14.40 5.33 -4.66
C GLU A 36 -12.94 5.43 -4.20
N CYS A 37 -12.66 6.46 -3.39
CA CYS A 37 -11.54 6.47 -2.47
C CYS A 37 -11.82 5.41 -1.40
N VAL A 38 -12.02 4.16 -1.81
CA VAL A 38 -11.88 3.03 -0.90
C VAL A 38 -10.42 3.04 -0.52
N ASP A 39 -10.16 3.38 0.74
CA ASP A 39 -8.85 3.52 1.33
C ASP A 39 -7.96 2.35 0.90
N LEU A 40 -7.04 2.60 -0.04
CA LEU A 40 -6.06 1.61 -0.49
C LEU A 40 -5.33 1.02 0.72
N ASP A 41 -5.06 1.86 1.71
CA ASP A 41 -4.46 1.47 2.98
C ASP A 41 -5.33 0.45 3.73
N ALA A 42 -6.64 0.67 3.84
CA ALA A 42 -7.55 -0.28 4.48
C ALA A 42 -7.57 -1.63 3.75
N LYS A 43 -7.70 -1.60 2.41
CA LYS A 43 -7.61 -2.82 1.57
C LYS A 43 -6.28 -3.55 1.77
N VAL A 44 -5.17 -2.81 1.81
CA VAL A 44 -3.84 -3.38 2.06
C VAL A 44 -3.79 -4.07 3.43
N TYR A 45 -4.33 -3.44 4.47
CA TYR A 45 -4.33 -4.02 5.82
C TYR A 45 -5.15 -5.31 5.89
N ASP A 46 -6.30 -5.35 5.23
CA ASP A 46 -7.17 -6.53 5.21
C ASP A 46 -6.54 -7.69 4.43
N ILE A 47 -5.88 -7.41 3.30
CA ILE A 47 -5.13 -8.42 2.56
C ILE A 47 -3.94 -8.95 3.38
N VAL A 48 -3.21 -8.06 4.08
CA VAL A 48 -2.05 -8.45 4.88
C VAL A 48 -2.44 -9.33 6.07
N ARG A 49 -3.62 -9.09 6.67
CA ARG A 49 -4.16 -9.96 7.73
C ARG A 49 -4.47 -11.38 7.26
N GLN A 50 -4.79 -11.56 5.98
CA GLN A 50 -5.08 -12.87 5.41
C GLN A 50 -3.84 -13.72 5.10
N ILE A 51 -2.64 -13.13 5.15
CA ILE A 51 -1.41 -13.87 4.92
C ILE A 51 -1.26 -14.90 6.05
N PRO A 52 -1.20 -16.21 5.76
CA PRO A 52 -1.07 -17.23 6.79
C PRO A 52 0.31 -17.19 7.46
N HIS A 53 0.40 -17.79 8.64
CA HIS A 53 1.67 -17.97 9.35
C HIS A 53 2.67 -18.80 8.53
N CYS A 54 3.98 -18.57 8.71
CA CYS A 54 5.04 -19.21 7.93
C CYS A 54 4.97 -18.89 6.41
N ARG A 55 4.29 -17.82 6.00
CA ARG A 55 4.21 -17.42 4.59
C ARG A 55 4.50 -15.94 4.40
N VAL A 56 4.99 -15.63 3.21
CA VAL A 56 5.38 -14.28 2.81
C VAL A 56 4.76 -13.93 1.47
N THR A 57 4.53 -12.64 1.24
CA THR A 57 4.07 -12.14 -0.05
C THR A 57 4.87 -10.91 -0.47
N SER A 58 4.63 -10.42 -1.69
CA SER A 58 5.32 -9.25 -2.22
C SER A 58 4.45 -8.00 -2.23
N TYR A 59 5.07 -6.83 -2.07
CA TYR A 59 4.38 -5.53 -2.20
C TYR A 59 3.59 -5.40 -3.51
N GLY A 60 4.18 -5.85 -4.61
CA GLY A 60 3.53 -5.83 -5.92
C GLY A 60 2.36 -6.79 -6.03
N HIS A 61 2.39 -7.91 -5.30
CA HIS A 61 1.27 -8.84 -5.27
C HIS A 61 0.10 -8.31 -4.44
N ILE A 62 0.36 -7.71 -3.27
CA ILE A 62 -0.69 -7.04 -2.49
C ILE A 62 -1.35 -5.93 -3.31
N ALA A 63 -0.56 -5.12 -4.01
CA ALA A 63 -1.08 -4.07 -4.88
C ALA A 63 -2.00 -4.64 -5.99
N LYS A 64 -1.69 -5.82 -6.54
CA LYS A 64 -2.55 -6.52 -7.50
C LYS A 64 -3.84 -7.01 -6.86
N LEU A 65 -3.78 -7.59 -5.65
CA LEU A 65 -4.95 -8.05 -4.90
C LEU A 65 -5.88 -6.89 -4.52
N ALA A 66 -5.32 -5.72 -4.21
CA ALA A 66 -6.07 -4.50 -3.94
C ALA A 66 -6.68 -3.83 -5.21
N GLY A 67 -6.48 -4.40 -6.40
CA GLY A 67 -6.95 -3.85 -7.67
C GLY A 67 -6.08 -2.71 -8.24
N MET A 68 -4.95 -2.41 -7.62
CA MET A 68 -4.07 -1.27 -7.95
C MET A 68 -2.63 -1.74 -8.26
N PRO A 69 -2.40 -2.49 -9.35
CA PRO A 69 -1.13 -3.21 -9.61
C PRO A 69 0.13 -2.32 -9.64
N ASN A 70 -0.01 -1.05 -9.99
CA ASN A 70 1.10 -0.10 -10.11
C ASN A 70 1.46 0.61 -8.77
N HIS A 71 0.75 0.31 -7.68
CA HIS A 71 0.86 1.04 -6.41
C HIS A 71 1.70 0.31 -5.33
N SER A 72 2.61 -0.57 -5.73
CA SER A 72 3.49 -1.33 -4.81
C SER A 72 4.29 -0.45 -3.85
N ARG A 73 4.74 0.74 -4.30
CA ARG A 73 5.42 1.72 -3.43
C ARG A 73 4.49 2.29 -2.37
N HIS A 74 3.22 2.51 -2.70
CA HIS A 74 2.22 2.99 -1.75
C HIS A 74 1.99 1.95 -0.65
N VAL A 75 1.85 0.67 -1.00
CA VAL A 75 1.75 -0.44 -0.04
C VAL A 75 2.92 -0.42 0.95
N GLY A 76 4.14 -0.19 0.47
CA GLY A 76 5.32 -0.06 1.33
C GLY A 76 5.25 1.13 2.29
N GLN A 77 4.70 2.27 1.86
CA GLN A 77 4.50 3.44 2.73
C GLN A 77 3.38 3.21 3.76
N ALA A 78 2.25 2.63 3.35
CA ALA A 78 1.16 2.28 4.25
C ALA A 78 1.66 1.38 5.40
N LEU A 79 2.44 0.34 5.06
CA LEU A 79 3.04 -0.55 6.05
C LEU A 79 4.19 0.07 6.85
N LYS A 80 4.76 1.19 6.41
CA LYS A 80 5.80 1.91 7.15
C LYS A 80 5.21 2.85 8.20
N PHE A 81 4.07 3.47 7.91
CA PHE A 81 3.40 4.44 8.79
C PHE A 81 2.19 3.85 9.52
N LEU A 82 2.24 2.56 9.84
CA LEU A 82 1.16 1.89 10.57
C LEU A 82 0.86 2.60 11.90
N PRO A 83 -0.41 2.88 12.20
CA PRO A 83 -0.77 3.42 13.51
C PRO A 83 -0.44 2.38 14.59
N PRO A 84 0.20 2.79 15.70
CA PRO A 84 0.71 1.88 16.73
C PRO A 84 -0.39 1.08 17.45
N ASN A 85 -1.64 1.55 17.41
CA ASN A 85 -2.79 0.96 18.11
C ASN A 85 -3.74 0.20 17.16
N THR A 86 -3.22 -0.40 16.08
CA THR A 86 -4.09 -1.14 15.15
C THR A 86 -4.48 -2.50 15.74
N ASN A 87 -5.78 -2.73 15.96
CA ASN A 87 -6.35 -3.99 16.42
C ASN A 87 -7.31 -4.55 15.35
N PRO A 88 -7.12 -5.78 14.83
CA PRO A 88 -6.04 -6.73 15.13
C PRO A 88 -4.68 -6.31 14.55
N PRO A 89 -3.56 -6.77 15.15
CA PRO A 89 -2.21 -6.42 14.73
C PRO A 89 -1.95 -6.85 13.28
N ILE A 90 -1.28 -5.99 12.52
CA ILE A 90 -0.99 -6.23 11.11
C ILE A 90 0.38 -6.90 10.99
N PRO A 91 0.49 -8.12 10.41
CA PRO A 91 1.75 -8.85 10.26
C PRO A 91 2.60 -8.28 9.11
N TRP A 92 3.05 -7.04 9.27
CA TRP A 92 3.81 -6.29 8.26
C TRP A 92 5.12 -6.98 7.85
N HIS A 93 5.71 -7.80 8.73
CA HIS A 93 6.96 -8.51 8.49
C HIS A 93 6.84 -9.59 7.40
N ARG A 94 5.63 -10.07 7.11
CA ARG A 94 5.36 -11.05 6.04
C ARG A 94 5.41 -10.46 4.63
N VAL A 95 5.57 -9.14 4.49
CA VAL A 95 5.60 -8.45 3.19
C VAL A 95 7.04 -8.07 2.81
N ILE A 96 7.51 -8.60 1.68
CA ILE A 96 8.89 -8.42 1.19
C ILE A 96 8.96 -7.95 -0.27
N SER A 97 10.16 -7.69 -0.77
CA SER A 97 10.39 -7.38 -2.18
C SER A 97 9.99 -8.55 -3.08
N ALA A 98 9.58 -8.26 -4.33
CA ALA A 98 9.34 -9.29 -5.35
C ALA A 98 10.59 -10.13 -5.69
N SER A 99 11.78 -9.62 -5.37
CA SER A 99 13.05 -10.35 -5.47
C SER A 99 13.29 -11.34 -4.32
N GLY A 100 12.40 -11.40 -3.32
CA GLY A 100 12.61 -12.14 -2.08
C GLY A 100 13.57 -11.45 -1.10
N THR A 101 14.07 -10.25 -1.42
CA THR A 101 14.97 -9.50 -0.53
C THR A 101 14.21 -8.80 0.59
N ILE A 102 14.72 -8.89 1.82
CA ILE A 102 14.26 -8.08 2.95
C ILE A 102 14.83 -6.66 2.77
N SER A 103 13.95 -5.69 2.51
CA SER A 103 14.35 -4.30 2.27
C SER A 103 14.83 -3.61 3.54
N SER A 104 15.98 -2.92 3.48
CA SER A 104 16.39 -2.00 4.54
C SER A 104 15.42 -0.83 4.64
N ARG A 105 14.95 -0.53 5.86
CA ARG A 105 13.96 0.53 6.14
C ARG A 105 14.60 1.89 6.45
N GLY A 106 15.84 2.10 6.01
CA GLY A 106 16.60 3.35 6.14
C GLY A 106 17.99 3.13 6.74
N PRO A 107 18.99 3.99 6.43
CA PRO A 107 20.33 3.89 7.00
C PRO A 107 20.27 4.03 8.52
N GLY A 108 20.98 3.14 9.24
CA GLY A 108 21.05 3.15 10.71
C GLY A 108 19.80 2.64 11.43
N THR A 109 18.88 1.95 10.73
CA THR A 109 17.68 1.38 11.34
C THR A 109 17.76 -0.14 11.45
N ASP A 110 17.35 -0.69 12.60
CA ASP A 110 17.22 -2.14 12.83
C ASP A 110 15.96 -2.73 12.18
N GLY A 111 15.37 -2.04 11.19
CA GLY A 111 14.11 -2.45 10.57
C GLY A 111 14.21 -3.78 9.81
N ALA A 112 15.32 -3.99 9.09
CA ALA A 112 15.54 -5.24 8.36
C ALA A 112 15.82 -6.42 9.32
N GLN A 113 16.58 -6.17 10.40
CA GLN A 113 16.88 -7.18 11.40
C GLN A 113 15.62 -7.60 12.15
N ARG A 114 14.79 -6.65 12.61
CA ARG A 114 13.50 -6.95 13.24
C ARG A 114 12.57 -7.74 12.32
N GLN A 115 12.54 -7.40 11.03
CA GLN A 115 11.75 -8.15 10.06
C GLN A 115 12.26 -9.58 9.89
N ARG A 116 13.58 -9.78 9.81
CA ARG A 116 14.20 -11.11 9.79
C ARG A 116 13.82 -11.90 11.05
N ASP A 117 14.02 -11.32 12.23
CA ASP A 117 13.82 -12.04 13.48
C ASP A 117 12.35 -12.45 13.67
N ALA A 118 11.41 -11.59 13.27
CA ALA A 118 9.99 -11.93 13.22
C ALA A 118 9.69 -13.08 12.24
N LEU A 119 10.27 -13.06 11.04
CA LEU A 119 10.10 -14.14 10.05
C LEU A 119 10.69 -15.47 10.54
N VAL A 120 11.87 -15.43 11.15
CA VAL A 120 12.54 -16.61 11.71
C VAL A 120 11.75 -17.17 12.89
N ALA A 121 11.16 -16.32 13.74
CA ALA A 121 10.29 -16.74 14.83
C ALA A 121 9.04 -17.48 14.32
N GLU A 122 8.56 -17.14 13.10
CA GLU A 122 7.49 -17.88 12.45
C GLU A 122 7.96 -19.16 11.75
N GLY A 123 9.26 -19.45 11.69
CA GLY A 123 9.82 -20.60 10.98
C GLY A 123 10.04 -20.36 9.48
N VAL A 124 10.13 -19.11 9.03
CA VAL A 124 10.55 -18.77 7.66
C VAL A 124 12.06 -18.74 7.59
N GLU A 125 12.64 -19.47 6.63
CA GLU A 125 14.08 -19.49 6.41
C GLU A 125 14.56 -18.21 5.72
N VAL A 126 15.54 -17.53 6.34
CA VAL A 126 16.16 -16.32 5.80
C VAL A 126 17.63 -16.60 5.53
N VAL A 127 18.03 -16.52 4.26
CA VAL A 127 19.40 -16.72 3.81
C VAL A 127 20.11 -15.37 3.69
N THR A 128 21.26 -15.25 4.35
CA THR A 128 22.12 -14.06 4.21
C THR A 128 23.17 -14.31 3.13
N GLY A 129 23.15 -13.50 2.07
CA GLY A 129 24.11 -13.56 0.98
C GLY A 129 25.48 -12.97 1.36
N ARG A 130 26.47 -13.18 0.47
CA ARG A 130 27.85 -12.66 0.64
C ARG A 130 27.94 -11.14 0.77
N THR A 131 26.97 -10.42 0.21
CA THR A 131 26.87 -8.95 0.26
C THR A 131 26.16 -8.44 1.52
N GLY A 132 25.76 -9.34 2.44
CA GLY A 132 24.95 -9.00 3.62
C GLY A 132 23.45 -8.86 3.35
N GLU A 133 23.01 -9.06 2.11
CA GLU A 133 21.59 -9.05 1.75
C GLU A 133 20.87 -10.28 2.34
N MET A 134 19.76 -10.04 3.03
CA MET A 134 18.88 -11.10 3.55
C MET A 134 17.78 -11.40 2.55
N ARG A 135 17.59 -12.68 2.24
CA ARG A 135 16.63 -13.17 1.24
C ARG A 135 15.79 -14.31 1.78
N VAL A 136 14.55 -14.39 1.31
CA VAL A 136 13.61 -15.48 1.57
C VAL A 136 13.27 -16.14 0.23
N ASP A 137 13.21 -17.47 0.22
CA ASP A 137 12.75 -18.20 -0.95
C ASP A 137 11.22 -18.07 -1.12
N LEU A 138 10.81 -17.22 -2.05
CA LEU A 138 9.42 -17.01 -2.42
C LEU A 138 8.76 -18.26 -3.02
N ARG A 139 9.52 -19.24 -3.50
CA ARG A 139 8.94 -20.51 -4.01
C ARG A 139 8.51 -21.42 -2.85
N ALA A 140 9.30 -21.45 -1.78
CA ALA A 140 9.02 -22.27 -0.60
C ALA A 140 7.98 -21.62 0.33
N PHE A 141 8.10 -20.31 0.56
CA PHE A 141 7.29 -19.59 1.54
C PHE A 141 6.25 -18.63 0.93
N GLY A 142 6.16 -18.56 -0.40
CA GLY A 142 5.28 -17.63 -1.09
C GLY A 142 3.79 -17.88 -0.87
N TRP A 143 3.06 -16.82 -0.58
CA TRP A 143 1.60 -16.77 -0.60
C TRP A 143 1.14 -15.85 -1.73
N PHE A 144 0.66 -16.48 -2.81
CA PHE A 144 0.26 -15.83 -4.05
C PHE A 144 -1.11 -16.34 -4.54
N PRO A 145 -2.21 -15.98 -3.84
CA PRO A 145 -3.55 -16.33 -4.31
C PRO A 145 -3.88 -15.66 -5.65
N ALA A 146 -4.81 -16.27 -6.40
CA ALA A 146 -5.34 -15.66 -7.62
C ALA A 146 -6.15 -14.41 -7.30
N VAL A 147 -5.98 -13.35 -8.10
CA VAL A 147 -6.68 -12.06 -7.92
C VAL A 147 -8.20 -12.22 -7.99
N GLU A 148 -8.70 -13.17 -8.80
CA GLU A 148 -10.15 -13.41 -8.94
C GLU A 148 -10.82 -13.84 -7.63
N ARG A 149 -10.07 -14.42 -6.69
CA ARG A 149 -10.61 -14.79 -5.38
C ARG A 149 -10.97 -13.56 -4.53
N PHE A 150 -10.33 -12.42 -4.77
CA PHE A 150 -10.53 -11.20 -3.98
C PHE A 150 -11.64 -10.29 -4.53
N ARG A 151 -12.05 -10.45 -5.80
CA ARG A 151 -13.15 -9.68 -6.38
C ARG A 151 -14.54 -10.17 -5.98
N ARG A 152 -14.66 -11.39 -5.48
CA ARG A 152 -15.96 -12.04 -5.20
C ARG A 152 -16.54 -11.68 -3.82
N GLY A 153 -15.91 -10.78 -3.07
CA GLY A 153 -16.40 -10.35 -1.75
C GLY A 153 -17.53 -9.33 -1.80
N ASP A 154 -17.86 -8.80 -2.98
CA ASP A 154 -18.71 -7.61 -3.13
C ASP A 154 -20.13 -7.95 -3.62
N GLU A 155 -20.43 -9.22 -3.97
CA GLU A 155 -21.69 -9.65 -4.60
C GLU A 155 -22.64 -10.47 -3.68
N GLU A 156 -22.24 -10.84 -2.46
CA GLU A 156 -23.11 -11.55 -1.51
C GLU A 156 -23.71 -10.59 -0.45
N ALA A 157 -24.49 -9.62 -0.94
CA ALA A 157 -25.49 -8.89 -0.15
C ALA A 157 -26.78 -8.83 -0.99
N GLY A 158 -27.29 -10.00 -1.34
CA GLY A 158 -28.55 -10.18 -2.05
C GLY A 158 -29.49 -11.05 -1.23
N GLU A 159 -30.66 -10.47 -0.94
CA GLU A 159 -31.92 -11.14 -0.64
C GLU A 159 -32.02 -11.91 0.69
N GLU A 160 -32.36 -11.17 1.75
CA GLU A 160 -33.17 -11.70 2.85
C GLU A 160 -34.63 -11.23 2.64
N ASP A 161 -35.43 -12.14 2.07
CA ASP A 161 -36.83 -12.44 2.35
C ASP A 161 -37.90 -11.32 2.31
N GLU A 162 -38.47 -11.10 1.11
CA GLU A 162 -39.92 -10.87 1.04
C GLU A 162 -40.65 -12.22 1.22
N GLU A 163 -41.14 -12.49 2.42
CA GLU A 163 -42.24 -13.44 2.64
C GLU A 163 -43.44 -12.74 3.29
N GLY A 164 -44.59 -12.95 2.65
CA GLY A 164 -45.81 -12.16 2.83
C GLY A 164 -46.60 -12.48 4.09
N GLY A 165 -47.23 -11.42 4.62
CA GLY A 165 -48.29 -11.50 5.61
C GLY A 165 -49.61 -11.04 5.00
N GLY A 166 -50.32 -11.95 4.35
CA GLY A 166 -51.75 -11.82 4.09
C GLY A 166 -52.54 -12.35 5.30
N GLY A 167 -53.48 -11.56 5.80
CA GLY A 167 -54.46 -11.91 6.83
C GLY A 167 -54.98 -10.61 7.45
N GLU A 168 -56.28 -10.32 7.55
CA GLU A 168 -57.53 -11.02 7.23
C GLU A 168 -58.56 -9.96 6.79
#